data_AF-A0A947AED2-F1
#
_entry.id   AF-A0A947AED2-F1
#
_cell.length_a   1.000
_cell.length_b   1.000
_cell.length_c   1.000
_cell.angle_alpha   90.00
_cell.angle_beta   90.00
_cell.angle_gamma   90.00
#
_symmetry.space_group_name_H-M   'P 1'
#
loop_
_entity.id
_entity.type
_entity.pdbx_description
1 polymer ?
#
loop_
_entity_poly.entity_id
_entity_poly.type
_entity_poly.pdbx_seq_one_letter_code
_entity_poly.pdbx_strand_id
1 'polypeptide(L)'
;MKPTSKEVLEKISKHCSNQLTLYKFNTSTLQISEKYREGRLTALEYIGELTYYYLQEEKRIQEQFKDQVTKQLKLHSCLDDTEYKRGLYDTLHEVLNF
;
A
#
# COMPACT_ATOMS: atom_id res chain seq x y z
N MET A 1 9.89 -4.83 16.63
CA MET A 1 9.14 -3.67 16.12
C MET A 1 7.74 -4.12 15.72
N LYS A 2 6.75 -3.22 15.72
CA LYS A 2 5.44 -3.51 15.12
C LYS A 2 5.58 -3.54 13.59
N PRO A 3 4.86 -4.42 12.88
CA PRO A 3 4.92 -4.48 11.42
C PRO A 3 4.34 -3.20 10.80
N THR A 4 4.83 -2.85 9.62
CA THR A 4 4.33 -1.74 8.80
C THR A 4 2.96 -2.06 8.20
N SER A 5 2.24 -1.04 7.74
CA SER A 5 0.99 -1.19 6.98
C SER A 5 1.18 -2.13 5.78
N LYS A 6 2.20 -1.87 4.96
CA LYS A 6 2.56 -2.70 3.81
C LYS A 6 2.74 -4.17 4.17
N GLU A 7 3.57 -4.47 5.17
CA GLU A 7 3.85 -5.86 5.58
C GLU A 7 2.59 -6.57 6.07
N VAL A 8 1.72 -5.86 6.80
CA VAL A 8 0.43 -6.42 7.25
C VAL A 8 -0.47 -6.73 6.05
N LEU A 9 -0.62 -5.79 5.12
CA LEU A 9 -1.47 -5.95 3.94
C LEU A 9 -0.95 -7.03 2.99
N GLU A 10 0.37 -7.11 2.75
CA GLU A 10 0.98 -8.17 1.95
C GLU A 10 0.79 -9.55 2.58
N LYS A 11 0.88 -9.65 3.92
CA LYS A 11 0.61 -10.91 4.63
C LYS A 11 -0.84 -11.35 4.50
N ILE A 12 -1.79 -10.42 4.59
CA ILE A 12 -3.22 -10.69 4.38
C ILE A 12 -3.46 -11.12 2.93
N SER A 13 -2.91 -10.39 1.96
CA SER A 13 -3.03 -10.72 0.53
C SER A 13 -2.53 -12.12 0.21
N LYS A 14 -1.36 -12.49 0.74
CA LYS A 14 -0.79 -13.84 0.62
C LYS A 14 -1.69 -14.90 1.27
N HIS A 15 -2.23 -14.62 2.45
CA HIS A 15 -3.17 -15.52 3.12
C HIS A 15 -4.43 -15.74 2.28
N CYS A 16 -5.06 -14.67 1.79
CA CYS A 16 -6.25 -14.76 0.95
C CYS A 16 -5.97 -15.56 -0.32
N SER A 17 -4.87 -15.28 -1.02
CA SER A 17 -4.48 -15.99 -2.25
C SER A 17 -4.33 -17.51 -2.02
N ASN A 18 -3.67 -17.90 -0.93
CA ASN A 18 -3.50 -19.31 -0.56
C ASN A 18 -4.84 -19.97 -0.22
N GLN A 19 -5.70 -19.29 0.54
CA GLN A 19 -7.00 -19.82 0.94
C GLN A 19 -7.97 -19.90 -0.23
N LEU A 20 -8.00 -18.91 -1.13
CA LEU A 20 -8.78 -18.97 -2.37
C LEU A 20 -8.39 -20.19 -3.19
N THR A 21 -7.09 -20.42 -3.37
CA THR A 21 -6.58 -21.61 -4.07
C THR A 21 -7.04 -22.90 -3.37
N LEU A 22 -6.91 -22.97 -2.04
CA LEU A 22 -7.36 -24.12 -1.25
C LEU A 22 -8.85 -24.42 -1.48
N TYR A 23 -9.72 -23.44 -1.25
CA TYR A 23 -11.17 -23.65 -1.30
C TYR A 23 -11.73 -23.74 -2.73
N LYS A 24 -11.05 -23.16 -3.72
CA LYS A 24 -11.49 -23.23 -5.13
C LYS A 24 -11.18 -24.57 -5.77
N PHE A 25 -10.02 -25.17 -5.45
CA PHE A 25 -9.54 -26.36 -6.16
C PHE A 25 -9.60 -27.65 -5.34
N ASN A 26 -9.58 -27.60 -4.00
CA ASN A 26 -9.68 -28.82 -3.17
C ASN A 26 -11.14 -29.13 -2.84
N THR A 27 -11.89 -29.60 -3.84
CA THR A 27 -13.32 -29.96 -3.69
C THR A 27 -13.52 -31.38 -3.14
N SER A 28 -12.60 -32.31 -3.41
CA SER A 28 -12.70 -33.72 -2.99
C SER A 28 -12.03 -34.01 -1.64
N THR A 29 -10.87 -33.42 -1.38
CA THR A 29 -10.12 -33.66 -0.13
C THR A 29 -10.72 -32.91 1.06
N LEU A 30 -11.26 -31.71 0.81
CA LEU A 30 -11.83 -30.86 1.85
C LEU A 30 -13.31 -31.21 2.05
N GLN A 31 -13.60 -31.99 3.10
CA GLN A 31 -14.94 -32.46 3.44
C GLN A 31 -15.75 -31.36 4.15
N ILE A 32 -16.19 -30.36 3.38
CA ILE A 32 -17.02 -29.23 3.86
C ILE A 32 -18.27 -29.09 2.98
N SER A 33 -19.31 -28.46 3.53
CA SER A 33 -20.51 -28.16 2.74
C SER A 33 -20.23 -27.13 1.65
N GLU A 34 -20.98 -27.24 0.55
CA GLU A 34 -20.90 -26.31 -0.57
C GLU A 34 -21.21 -24.87 -0.15
N LYS A 35 -22.27 -24.65 0.65
CA LYS A 35 -22.63 -23.33 1.19
C LYS A 35 -21.54 -22.70 2.05
N TYR A 36 -20.83 -23.50 2.85
CA TYR A 36 -19.72 -23.00 3.64
C TYR A 36 -18.55 -22.59 2.74
N ARG A 37 -18.24 -23.41 1.71
CA ARG A 37 -17.21 -23.12 0.72
C ARG A 37 -17.51 -21.81 -0.02
N GLU A 38 -18.74 -21.65 -0.49
CA GLU A 38 -19.22 -20.46 -1.16
C GLU A 38 -19.03 -19.22 -0.27
N GLY A 39 -19.52 -19.25 0.98
CA GLY A 39 -19.35 -18.13 1.91
C GLY A 39 -17.88 -17.79 2.19
N ARG A 40 -16.99 -18.80 2.27
CA ARG A 40 -15.54 -18.58 2.42
C ARG A 40 -14.95 -17.92 1.19
N LEU A 41 -15.26 -18.40 -0.01
CA LEU A 41 -14.76 -17.84 -1.26
C LEU A 41 -15.19 -16.37 -1.41
N THR A 42 -16.49 -16.08 -1.22
CA THR A 42 -17.02 -14.71 -1.28
C THR A 42 -16.31 -13.76 -0.32
N ALA A 43 -16.12 -14.18 0.94
CA ALA A 43 -15.43 -13.35 1.93
C ALA A 43 -13.94 -13.15 1.58
N LEU A 44 -13.26 -14.19 1.10
CA LEU A 44 -11.85 -14.13 0.72
C LEU A 44 -11.62 -13.22 -0.50
N GLU A 45 -12.53 -13.26 -1.48
CA GLU A 45 -12.50 -12.37 -2.66
C GLU A 45 -12.67 -10.91 -2.22
N TYR A 46 -13.71 -10.61 -1.43
CA TYR A 46 -13.93 -9.27 -0.87
C TYR A 46 -12.72 -8.75 -0.09
N ILE A 47 -12.15 -9.56 0.82
CA ILE A 47 -10.98 -9.14 1.60
C ILE A 47 -9.76 -8.95 0.69
N GLY A 48 -9.61 -9.78 -0.34
CA GLY A 48 -8.53 -9.64 -1.33
C GLY A 48 -8.60 -8.31 -2.06
N GLU A 49 -9.78 -7.93 -2.56
CA GLU A 49 -10.02 -6.64 -3.22
C GLU A 49 -9.79 -5.46 -2.27
N LEU A 50 -10.30 -5.55 -1.04
CA LEU A 50 -10.11 -4.51 -0.03
C LEU A 50 -8.63 -4.33 0.33
N THR A 51 -7.90 -5.44 0.45
CA THR A 51 -6.45 -5.41 0.69
C THR A 51 -5.71 -4.75 -0.46
N TYR A 52 -6.07 -5.08 -1.70
CA TYR A 52 -5.49 -4.46 -2.88
C TYR A 52 -5.76 -2.95 -2.93
N TYR A 53 -6.98 -2.51 -2.62
CA TYR A 53 -7.33 -1.09 -2.52
C TYR A 53 -6.41 -0.36 -1.55
N TYR A 54 -6.25 -0.85 -0.32
CA TYR A 54 -5.41 -0.18 0.67
C TYR A 54 -3.92 -0.21 0.34
N LEU A 55 -3.44 -1.24 -0.39
CA LEU A 55 -2.07 -1.22 -0.92
C LEU A 55 -1.86 -0.11 -1.97
N GLN A 56 -2.87 0.22 -2.78
CA GLN A 56 -2.77 1.35 -3.69
C GLN A 56 -2.86 2.69 -2.95
N GLU A 57 -3.72 2.78 -1.92
CA GLU A 57 -3.80 3.98 -1.09
C GLU A 57 -2.48 4.29 -0.38
N GLU A 58 -1.77 3.27 0.12
CA GLU A 58 -0.44 3.43 0.70
C GLU A 58 0.57 4.01 -0.29
N LYS A 59 0.58 3.52 -1.53
CA LYS A 59 1.43 4.09 -2.60
C LYS A 59 1.03 5.53 -2.91
N ARG A 60 -0.28 5.80 -3.00
CA ARG A 60 -0.81 7.14 -3.27
C ARG A 60 -0.39 8.14 -2.20
N ILE A 61 -0.36 7.74 -0.93
CA ILE A 61 0.15 8.58 0.16
C ILE A 61 1.61 8.95 -0.05
N GLN A 62 2.46 8.01 -0.49
CA GLN A 62 3.86 8.27 -0.77
C GLN A 62 4.03 9.26 -1.93
N GLU A 63 3.27 9.09 -3.01
CA GLU A 63 3.25 10.00 -4.16
C GLU A 63 2.78 11.40 -3.76
N GLN A 64 1.66 11.48 -3.03
CA GLN A 64 1.12 12.75 -2.53
C GLN A 64 2.12 13.48 -1.64
N PHE A 65 2.85 12.76 -0.78
CA PHE A 65 3.89 13.36 0.04
C PHE A 65 5.00 13.98 -0.82
N LYS A 66 5.54 13.24 -1.80
CA LYS A 66 6.58 13.74 -2.73
C LYS A 66 6.09 14.93 -3.55
N ASP A 67 4.82 14.93 -3.95
CA ASP A 67 4.19 16.07 -4.63
C ASP A 67 4.13 17.32 -3.76
N GLN A 68 3.81 17.19 -2.46
CA GLN A 68 3.78 18.33 -1.53
C GLN A 68 5.19 18.92 -1.32
N VAL A 69 6.20 18.07 -1.17
CA VAL A 69 7.61 18.52 -1.06
C VAL A 69 8.04 19.24 -2.35
N THR A 70 7.68 18.71 -3.51
CA THR A 70 7.97 19.33 -4.81
C THR A 70 7.25 20.67 -4.98
N LYS A 71 6.01 20.81 -4.50
CA LYS A 71 5.28 22.08 -4.49
C LYS A 71 6.00 23.14 -3.64
N GLN A 72 6.58 22.74 -2.51
CA GLN A 72 7.37 23.66 -1.68
C GLN A 72 8.64 24.14 -2.39
N LEU A 73 9.37 23.24 -3.06
CA LEU A 73 10.51 23.65 -3.89
C LEU A 73 10.10 24.69 -4.93
N LYS A 74 8.98 24.46 -5.63
CA LYS A 74 8.44 25.40 -6.63
C LYS A 74 8.04 26.74 -6.02
N LEU A 75 7.39 26.76 -4.85
CA LEU A 75 7.00 27.99 -4.15
C LEU A 75 8.23 28.87 -3.88
N HIS A 76 9.33 28.25 -3.47
CA HIS A 76 10.56 28.93 -3.11
C HIS A 76 11.51 29.17 -4.31
N SER A 77 11.08 28.84 -5.54
CA SER A 77 11.90 29.05 -6.74
C SER A 77 12.24 30.51 -7.00
N CYS A 78 11.33 31.42 -6.65
CA CYS A 78 11.47 32.87 -6.81
C CYS A 78 12.34 33.55 -5.75
N LEU A 79 12.82 32.82 -4.73
CA LEU A 79 13.74 33.39 -3.75
C LEU A 79 15.09 33.71 -4.41
N ASP A 80 15.74 34.78 -3.96
CA ASP A 80 17.13 35.07 -4.35
C ASP A 80 18.06 33.94 -3.89
N ASP A 81 19.16 33.72 -4.63
CA ASP A 81 20.18 32.75 -4.25
C ASP A 81 20.91 33.21 -2.99
N THR A 82 20.40 32.74 -1.86
CA THR A 82 20.82 33.07 -0.50
C THR A 82 21.16 31.78 0.24
N GLU A 83 21.98 31.89 1.29
CA GLU A 83 22.27 30.73 2.17
C GLU A 83 20.99 30.11 2.74
N TYR A 84 19.97 30.93 3.00
CA TYR A 84 18.64 30.47 3.40
C TYR A 84 17.97 29.60 2.33
N LYS A 85 17.93 30.05 1.06
CA LYS A 85 17.36 29.27 -0.05
C LYS A 85 18.09 27.94 -0.22
N ARG A 86 19.43 27.94 -0.10
CA ARG A 86 20.24 26.73 -0.21
C ARG A 86 19.91 25.71 0.87
N GLY A 87 19.91 26.12 2.15
CA GLY A 87 19.55 25.20 3.24
C GLY A 87 18.13 24.64 3.14
N LEU A 88 17.17 25.45 2.66
CA LEU A 88 15.81 25.00 2.38
C LEU A 88 15.78 23.95 1.26
N TYR A 89 16.50 24.19 0.16
CA TYR A 89 16.55 23.28 -0.98
C TYR A 89 17.28 21.98 -0.64
N ASP A 90 18.41 22.04 0.06
CA ASP A 90 19.18 20.87 0.48
C ASP A 90 18.29 19.91 1.28
N THR A 91 17.59 20.43 2.30
CA THR A 91 16.67 19.64 3.14
C THR A 91 15.55 19.00 2.31
N LEU A 92 14.90 19.77 1.43
CA LEU A 92 13.78 19.25 0.62
C LEU A 92 14.26 18.21 -0.40
N HIS A 93 15.45 18.38 -0.98
CA HIS A 93 16.04 17.42 -1.90
C HIS A 93 16.50 16.14 -1.20
N GLU A 94 17.08 16.22 -0.01
CA GLU A 94 17.41 15.04 0.81
C GLU A 94 16.17 14.16 1.02
N VAL A 95 15.05 14.77 1.41
CA VAL A 95 13.78 14.05 1.67
C VAL A 95 13.21 13.39 0.39
N LEU A 96 13.36 14.00 -0.79
CA LEU A 96 12.88 13.41 -2.05
C LEU A 96 13.70 12.19 -2.50
N ASN A 97 14.97 12.11 -2.07
CA ASN A 97 15.90 11.05 -2.42
C ASN A 97 15.88 9.84 -1.49
N PHE A 98 15.05 9.86 -0.44
CA PHE A 98 14.65 8.68 0.32
C PHE A 98 13.57 7.86 -0.42
#